data_AF-A5PDP3-F1
#
_entry.id   AF-A5PDP3-F1
#
_cell.length_a   1.000
_cell.length_b   1.000
_cell.length_c   1.000
_cell.angle_alpha   90.00
_cell.angle_beta   90.00
_cell.angle_gamma   90.00
#
_symmetry.space_group_name_H-M   'P 1'
#
loop_
_entity.id
_entity.type
_entity.pdbx_description
1 polymer ?
#
loop_
_entity_poly.entity_id
_entity_poly.type
_entity_poly.pdbx_seq_one_letter_code
_entity_poly.pdbx_strand_id
1 'polypeptide(L)'
;MSEANNSEIGDPIDRPSIYRTLLIAFVIWSAHFTVSYAGVLIFPDDDIARIIAIVAGLIAIAVLLVQVRTLPAPRSSLALGALGLAGAGIICGTIPAIVG
;
A
#
# COMPACT_ATOMS: atom_id res chain seq x y z
N MET A 1 18.40 23.90 -26.82
CA MET A 1 17.83 24.22 -25.50
C MET A 1 16.35 24.47 -25.72
N SER A 2 15.49 23.50 -25.38
CA SER A 2 14.04 23.64 -25.50
C SER A 2 13.49 24.00 -24.12
N GLU A 3 12.89 25.16 -24.04
CA GLU A 3 12.30 25.74 -22.84
C GLU A 3 11.18 24.85 -22.28
N ALA A 4 11.15 24.78 -20.96
CA ALA A 4 10.09 24.20 -20.16
C ALA A 4 8.81 25.03 -20.32
N ASN A 5 7.70 24.41 -20.74
CA ASN A 5 6.38 24.94 -20.43
C ASN A 5 5.33 23.82 -20.54
N ASN A 6 5.06 23.17 -19.40
CA ASN A 6 3.78 22.55 -19.00
C ASN A 6 4.02 21.76 -17.70
N SER A 7 4.68 22.38 -16.71
CA SER A 7 4.60 21.88 -15.35
C SER A 7 3.17 22.09 -14.89
N GLU A 8 2.38 21.02 -14.86
CA GLU A 8 1.03 20.97 -14.27
C GLU A 8 0.99 21.84 -13.00
N ILE A 9 0.22 22.94 -13.07
CA ILE A 9 0.12 23.95 -12.03
C ILE A 9 -0.57 23.34 -10.80
N GLY A 10 0.13 23.31 -9.66
CA GLY A 10 -0.35 22.79 -8.36
C GLY A 10 0.72 21.95 -7.63
N ASP A 11 0.69 21.93 -6.29
CA ASP A 11 1.59 21.06 -5.54
C ASP A 11 1.30 19.59 -5.88
N PRO A 12 2.29 18.67 -5.79
CA PRO A 12 2.08 17.26 -6.10
C PRO A 12 0.90 16.63 -5.35
N ILE A 13 0.56 17.15 -4.15
CA ILE A 13 -0.58 16.69 -3.35
C ILE A 13 -1.92 17.16 -3.90
N ASP A 14 -1.97 18.28 -4.63
CA ASP A 14 -3.19 18.85 -5.21
C ASP A 14 -3.62 18.12 -6.48
N ARG A 15 -2.73 17.32 -7.07
CA ARG A 15 -3.04 16.54 -8.28
C ARG A 15 -3.96 15.37 -7.92
N PRO A 16 -5.18 15.29 -8.47
CA PRO A 16 -6.17 14.30 -8.05
C PRO A 16 -5.69 12.85 -8.19
N SER A 17 -4.86 12.56 -9.19
CA SER A 17 -4.30 11.23 -9.43
C SER A 17 -3.27 10.82 -8.36
N ILE A 18 -2.46 11.76 -7.86
CA ILE A 18 -1.47 11.53 -6.81
C ILE A 18 -2.19 11.37 -5.46
N TYR A 19 -3.13 12.26 -5.14
CA TYR A 19 -3.97 12.16 -3.95
C TYR A 19 -4.74 10.83 -3.91
N ARG A 20 -5.34 10.41 -5.03
CA ARG A 20 -6.02 9.12 -5.13
C ARG A 20 -5.06 7.95 -4.88
N THR A 21 -3.81 8.03 -5.36
CA THR A 21 -2.82 6.98 -5.11
C THR A 21 -2.43 6.91 -3.64
N LEU A 22 -2.21 8.05 -2.99
CA LEU A 22 -1.98 8.13 -1.54
C LEU A 22 -3.12 7.48 -0.77
N LEU A 23 -4.37 7.86 -1.09
CA LEU A 23 -5.56 7.31 -0.45
C LEU A 23 -5.65 5.80 -0.65
N ILE A 24 -5.43 5.31 -1.87
CA ILE A 24 -5.48 3.88 -2.15
C ILE A 24 -4.37 3.12 -1.40
N ALA A 25 -3.14 3.65 -1.37
CA ALA A 25 -2.05 3.05 -0.61
C ALA A 25 -2.39 2.93 0.88
N PHE A 26 -2.94 3.99 1.47
CA PHE A 26 -3.41 4.00 2.85
C PHE A 26 -4.56 3.02 3.10
N VAL A 27 -5.54 2.95 2.18
CA VAL A 27 -6.68 2.01 2.28
C VAL A 27 -6.20 0.56 2.23
N ILE A 28 -5.28 0.23 1.33
CA ILE A 28 -4.75 -1.14 1.24
C ILE A 28 -4.00 -1.53 2.52
N TRP A 29 -3.13 -0.64 3.00
CA TRP A 29 -2.38 -0.88 4.24
C TRP A 29 -3.30 -1.02 5.46
N SER A 30 -4.27 -0.11 5.61
CA SER A 30 -5.21 -0.15 6.74
C SER A 30 -6.13 -1.36 6.68
N ALA A 31 -6.61 -1.75 5.50
CA ALA A 31 -7.39 -2.98 5.33
C ALA A 31 -6.59 -4.23 5.73
N HIS A 32 -5.33 -4.32 5.31
CA HIS A 32 -4.44 -5.40 5.76
C HIS A 32 -4.28 -5.39 7.29
N PHE A 33 -3.99 -4.24 7.89
CA PHE A 33 -3.86 -4.12 9.34
C PHE A 33 -5.14 -4.55 10.07
N THR A 34 -6.31 -4.08 9.65
CA THR A 34 -7.58 -4.41 10.27
C THR A 34 -7.89 -5.90 10.17
N VAL A 35 -7.69 -6.53 9.01
CA VAL A 35 -7.93 -7.97 8.83
C VAL A 35 -6.99 -8.80 9.69
N SER A 36 -5.70 -8.49 9.66
CA SER A 36 -4.70 -9.22 10.45
C SER A 36 -4.93 -9.05 11.96
N TYR A 37 -5.27 -7.83 12.40
CA TYR A 37 -5.59 -7.56 13.80
C TYR A 37 -6.88 -8.24 14.26
N ALA A 38 -7.93 -8.21 13.44
CA ALA A 38 -9.17 -8.91 13.73
C ALA A 38 -8.95 -10.43 13.80
N GLY A 39 -8.08 -10.99 12.95
CA GLY A 39 -7.70 -12.39 13.00
C GLY A 39 -7.19 -12.81 14.38
N VAL A 40 -6.28 -12.04 14.97
CA VAL A 40 -5.72 -12.31 16.31
C VAL A 40 -6.78 -12.16 17.42
N LEU A 41 -7.70 -11.20 17.28
CA LEU A 41 -8.78 -11.01 18.27
C LEU A 41 -9.83 -12.13 18.23
N ILE A 42 -10.14 -12.66 17.05
CA ILE A 42 -11.16 -13.68 16.86
C ILE A 42 -10.60 -15.10 17.12
N PHE A 43 -9.36 -15.34 16.72
CA PHE A 43 -8.68 -16.64 16.82
C PHE A 43 -7.35 -16.51 17.59
N PRO A 44 -7.41 -16.27 18.92
CA PRO A 44 -6.20 -16.11 19.73
C PRO A 44 -5.41 -17.43 19.76
N ASP A 45 -4.08 -17.32 19.61
CA ASP A 45 -3.12 -18.44 19.65
C ASP A 45 -3.40 -19.58 18.63
N ASP A 46 -4.23 -19.31 17.62
CA ASP A 46 -4.59 -20.27 16.59
C ASP A 46 -3.78 -20.03 15.30
N ASP A 47 -3.35 -21.11 14.66
CA ASP A 47 -2.72 -21.10 13.34
C ASP A 47 -3.62 -20.42 12.28
N ILE A 48 -4.93 -20.38 12.49
CA ILE A 48 -5.87 -19.65 11.63
C ILE A 48 -5.54 -18.16 11.55
N ALA A 49 -5.23 -17.48 12.67
CA ALA A 49 -4.87 -16.06 12.67
C ALA A 49 -3.60 -15.80 11.84
N ARG A 50 -2.65 -16.72 11.93
CA ARG A 50 -1.42 -16.70 11.15
C ARG A 50 -1.67 -16.85 9.65
N ILE A 51 -2.51 -17.81 9.25
CA ILE A 51 -2.90 -18.01 7.85
C ILE A 51 -3.61 -16.77 7.30
N ILE A 52 -4.53 -16.18 8.08
CA ILE A 52 -5.23 -14.94 7.69
C ILE A 52 -4.24 -13.82 7.40
N ALA A 53 -3.27 -13.59 8.29
CA ALA A 53 -2.28 -12.54 8.10
C ALA A 53 -1.41 -12.77 6.86
N ILE A 54 -0.96 -14.01 6.61
CA ILE A 54 -0.16 -14.35 5.42
C ILE A 54 -0.95 -14.13 4.14
N VAL A 55 -2.19 -14.64 4.06
CA VAL A 55 -3.05 -14.50 2.88
C VAL A 55 -3.40 -13.03 2.64
N ALA A 56 -3.78 -12.29 3.68
CA ALA A 56 -4.07 -10.86 3.59
C ALA A 56 -2.84 -10.07 3.11
N GLY A 57 -1.65 -10.39 3.61
CA GLY A 57 -0.39 -9.79 3.18
C GLY A 57 -0.12 -10.03 1.70
N LEU A 58 -0.25 -11.27 1.22
CA LEU A 58 -0.06 -11.61 -0.20
C LEU A 58 -1.04 -10.86 -1.11
N ILE A 59 -2.32 -10.82 -0.72
CA ILE A 59 -3.34 -10.08 -1.48
C ILE A 59 -2.99 -8.58 -1.52
N ALA A 60 -2.65 -7.99 -0.37
CA ALA A 60 -2.33 -6.56 -0.28
C ALA A 60 -1.10 -6.19 -1.13
N ILE A 61 -0.05 -7.01 -1.13
CA ILE A 61 1.13 -6.82 -2.00
C ILE A 61 0.75 -6.94 -3.48
N ALA A 62 -0.06 -7.94 -3.85
CA ALA A 62 -0.52 -8.07 -5.24
C ALA A 62 -1.30 -6.84 -5.70
N VAL A 63 -2.20 -6.31 -4.86
CA VAL A 63 -2.95 -5.09 -5.16
C VAL A 63 -2.03 -3.87 -5.28
N LEU A 64 -1.04 -3.71 -4.40
CA LEU A 64 -0.05 -2.62 -4.52
C LEU A 64 0.75 -2.71 -5.83
N LEU A 65 1.18 -3.92 -6.23
CA LEU A 65 1.88 -4.13 -7.49
C LEU A 65 1.02 -3.77 -8.71
N VAL A 66 -0.28 -4.08 -8.67
CA VAL A 66 -1.23 -3.64 -9.69
C VAL A 66 -1.32 -2.11 -9.70
N GLN A 67 -1.42 -1.47 -8.53
CA GLN A 67 -1.45 0.00 -8.44
C GLN A 67 -0.21 0.64 -9.06
N VAL A 68 0.99 0.13 -8.77
CA VAL A 68 2.24 0.60 -9.40
C VAL A 68 2.19 0.50 -10.92
N ARG A 69 1.62 -0.57 -11.47
CA ARG A 69 1.49 -0.77 -12.93
C ARG A 69 0.46 0.16 -13.57
N THR A 70 -0.56 0.58 -12.83
CA THR A 70 -1.60 1.49 -13.32
C THR A 70 -1.24 2.98 -13.23
N LEU A 71 -0.08 3.32 -12.65
CA LEU A 71 0.35 4.72 -12.54
C LEU A 71 0.71 5.30 -13.91
N PRO A 72 0.10 6.45 -14.30
CA PRO A 72 0.46 7.14 -15.53
C PRO A 72 1.90 7.67 -15.46
N ALA A 73 2.59 7.66 -16.61
CA ALA A 73 3.90 8.26 -16.76
C ALA A 73 3.78 9.78 -17.01
N PRO A 74 4.65 10.64 -16.46
CA PRO A 74 5.78 10.32 -15.58
C PRO A 74 5.34 9.95 -14.15
N ARG A 75 5.97 8.92 -13.58
CA ARG A 75 5.62 8.41 -12.25
C ARG A 75 6.03 9.41 -11.17
N SER A 76 5.05 9.90 -10.42
CA SER A 76 5.30 10.78 -9.27
C SER A 76 6.11 10.04 -8.18
N SER A 77 7.19 10.68 -7.71
CA SER A 77 8.00 10.17 -6.59
C SER A 77 7.18 10.04 -5.31
N LEU A 78 6.21 10.93 -5.10
CA LEU A 78 5.33 10.91 -3.94
C LEU A 78 4.34 9.74 -3.99
N ALA A 79 3.79 9.44 -5.18
CA ALA A 79 2.94 8.27 -5.39
C ALA A 79 3.71 6.96 -5.17
N LEU A 80 4.94 6.87 -5.67
CA LEU A 80 5.82 5.71 -5.44
C LEU A 80 6.22 5.59 -3.96
N GLY A 81 6.52 6.70 -3.30
CA GLY A 81 6.84 6.73 -1.87
C GLY A 81 5.69 6.21 -1.02
N ALA A 82 4.45 6.62 -1.33
CA ALA A 82 3.25 6.15 -0.63
C ALA A 82 3.02 4.64 -0.81
N LEU A 83 3.11 4.14 -2.04
CA LEU A 83 2.97 2.70 -2.32
C LEU A 83 4.10 1.88 -1.68
N GLY A 84 5.33 2.39 -1.72
CA GLY A 84 6.49 1.77 -1.07
C GLY A 84 6.35 1.72 0.45
N LEU A 85 5.88 2.81 1.07
CA LEU A 85 5.62 2.87 2.51
C LEU A 85 4.51 1.90 2.93
N ALA A 86 3.41 1.86 2.19
CA ALA A 86 2.33 0.89 2.42
C ALA A 86 2.85 -0.55 2.31
N GLY A 87 3.65 -0.83 1.28
CA GLY A 87 4.29 -2.14 1.09
C GLY A 87 5.20 -2.54 2.25
N ALA A 88 6.05 -1.63 2.71
CA ALA A 88 6.91 -1.85 3.88
C ALA A 88 6.08 -2.13 5.14
N GLY A 89 5.01 -1.37 5.35
CA GLY A 89 4.08 -1.59 6.48
C GLY A 89 3.40 -2.95 6.44
N ILE A 90 3.00 -3.44 5.27
CA ILE A 90 2.41 -4.77 5.09
C ILE A 90 3.45 -5.85 5.38
N ILE A 91 4.66 -5.74 4.83
CA ILE A 91 5.74 -6.72 5.06
C ILE A 91 6.04 -6.81 6.55
N CYS A 92 6.33 -5.68 7.20
CA CYS A 92 6.61 -5.64 8.63
C CYS A 92 5.43 -6.17 9.47
N GLY A 93 4.20 -5.84 9.10
CA GLY A 93 3.00 -6.33 9.77
C GLY A 93 2.75 -7.83 9.58
N THR A 94 3.30 -8.44 8.53
CA THR A 94 3.17 -9.88 8.25
C THR A 94 4.29 -10.70 8.91
N ILE A 95 5.44 -10.09 9.27
CA ILE A 95 6.59 -10.79 9.87
C ILE A 95 6.19 -11.64 11.10
N PRO A 96 5.42 -11.15 12.08
CA PRO A 96 5.02 -11.96 13.24
C PRO A 96 4.34 -13.27 12.84
N ALA A 97 3.49 -13.24 11.81
CA ALA A 97 2.84 -14.44 11.28
C ALA A 97 3.82 -15.40 10.59
N ILE A 98 5.00 -14.95 10.18
CA ILE A 98 6.01 -15.81 9.53
C ILE A 98 6.92 -16.45 10.58
N VAL A 99 7.34 -15.71 11.60
CA VAL A 99 8.36 -16.15 12.56
C VAL A 99 7.79 -16.92 13.76
N GLY A 100 6.49 -16.75 14.06
CA GLY A 100 5.87 -17.27 15.27
C GLY A 100 5.96 -16.27 16.41
#